data_AF-A0A354CNA3-F1
#
_entry.id   AF-A0A354CNA3-F1
#
_cell.length_a   1.000
_cell.length_b   1.000
_cell.length_c   1.000
_cell.angle_alpha   90.00
_cell.angle_beta   90.00
_cell.angle_gamma   90.00
#
_symmetry.space_group_name_H-M   'P 1'
#
loop_
_entity.id
_entity.type
_entity.pdbx_description
1 polymer ?
#
loop_
_entity_poly.entity_id
_entity_poly.type
_entity_poly.pdbx_seq_one_letter_code
_entity_poly.pdbx_strand_id
1 'polypeptide(L)'
;MQKVRILMKLIKNLLSSRKLIWSLSKNDFKTKYAGSYLGIIWAFVQPVITILVYWFVFQVGFRSSQPAQYPYVLVLVCGIIPWFFFADALNGGSNALLEYNYLVKKIVFNIDILPVIKVLSAMFVHV
;
A
#
# COMPACT_ATOMS: atom_id res chain seq x y z
N MET A 1 -9.88 22.42 -22.40
CA MET A 1 -10.90 22.65 -21.35
C MET A 1 -11.56 21.38 -20.79
N GLN A 2 -11.77 20.32 -21.57
CA GLN A 2 -12.49 19.11 -21.14
C GLN A 2 -11.76 18.28 -20.06
N LYS A 3 -10.42 18.16 -20.14
CA LYS A 3 -9.60 17.46 -19.13
C LYS A 3 -9.72 18.05 -17.73
N VAL A 4 -9.76 19.37 -17.63
CA VAL A 4 -9.89 20.09 -16.34
C VAL A 4 -11.24 19.79 -15.68
N ARG A 5 -12.32 19.69 -16.46
CA ARG A 5 -13.65 19.34 -15.94
C ARG A 5 -13.69 17.91 -15.40
N ILE A 6 -13.04 16.96 -16.08
CA ILE A 6 -12.93 15.56 -15.62
C ILE A 6 -12.18 15.50 -14.29
N LEU A 7 -11.01 16.16 -14.21
CA LEU A 7 -10.21 16.20 -13.00
C LEU A 7 -10.99 16.78 -11.81
N MET A 8 -11.71 17.87 -12.05
CA MET A 8 -12.54 18.51 -11.02
C MET A 8 -13.69 17.62 -10.56
N LYS A 9 -14.29 16.85 -11.48
CA LYS A 9 -15.32 15.85 -11.15
C LYS A 9 -14.73 14.70 -10.32
N LEU A 10 -13.56 14.18 -10.69
CA LEU A 10 -12.85 13.13 -9.92
C LEU A 10 -12.56 13.59 -8.50
N ILE A 11 -11.98 14.78 -8.34
CA ILE A 11 -11.69 15.36 -7.02
C ILE A 11 -12.99 15.50 -6.24
N LYS A 12 -14.04 16.09 -6.84
CA LYS A 12 -15.34 16.24 -6.16
C LYS A 12 -15.94 14.90 -5.72
N ASN A 13 -15.85 13.87 -6.55
CA ASN A 13 -16.32 12.51 -6.21
C ASN A 13 -15.54 11.93 -5.03
N LEU A 14 -14.21 12.05 -5.04
CA LEU A 14 -13.35 11.60 -3.93
C LEU A 14 -13.69 12.34 -2.62
N LEU A 15 -13.86 13.66 -2.70
CA LEU A 15 -14.23 14.50 -1.55
C LEU A 15 -15.60 14.14 -0.99
N SER A 16 -16.60 13.93 -1.87
CA SER A 16 -17.95 13.58 -1.47
C SER A 16 -18.04 12.18 -0.87
N SER A 17 -17.20 11.24 -1.31
CA SER A 17 -17.20 9.85 -0.88
C SER A 17 -16.18 9.55 0.23
N ARG A 18 -15.57 10.55 0.88
CA ARG A 18 -14.52 10.39 1.91
C ARG A 18 -14.88 9.39 3.02
N LYS A 19 -16.10 9.46 3.57
CA LYS A 19 -16.54 8.54 4.64
C LYS A 19 -16.59 7.08 4.16
N LEU A 20 -17.07 6.87 2.93
CA LEU A 20 -17.15 5.56 2.31
C LEU A 20 -15.75 5.02 2.01
N ILE A 21 -14.88 5.85 1.43
CA ILE A 21 -13.47 5.49 1.17
C ILE A 21 -12.79 5.06 2.47
N TRP A 22 -12.95 5.82 3.54
CA TRP A 22 -12.35 5.50 4.84
C TRP A 22 -12.86 4.17 5.41
N SER A 23 -14.18 3.95 5.38
CA SER A 23 -14.80 2.71 5.86
C SER A 23 -14.31 1.49 5.06
N LEU A 24 -14.32 1.60 3.73
CA LEU A 24 -13.87 0.53 2.84
C LEU A 24 -12.37 0.28 2.98
N SER A 25 -11.54 1.32 3.13
CA SER A 25 -10.08 1.16 3.31
C SER A 25 -9.76 0.42 4.61
N LYS A 26 -10.47 0.71 5.69
CA LYS A 26 -10.33 -0.03 6.95
C LYS A 26 -10.75 -1.48 6.82
N ASN A 27 -11.85 -1.73 6.12
CA ASN A 27 -12.32 -3.08 5.89
C ASN A 27 -11.33 -3.86 5.02
N ASP A 28 -10.86 -3.25 3.94
CA ASP A 28 -9.84 -3.79 3.03
C ASP A 28 -8.60 -4.27 3.80
N PHE A 29 -8.04 -3.38 4.62
CA PHE A 29 -6.90 -3.67 5.49
C PHE A 29 -7.19 -4.84 6.43
N LYS A 30 -8.33 -4.84 7.13
CA LYS A 30 -8.70 -5.95 8.01
C LYS A 30 -8.83 -7.26 7.24
N THR A 31 -9.49 -7.25 6.08
CA THR A 31 -9.70 -8.46 5.27
C THR A 31 -8.41 -9.04 4.72
N LYS A 32 -7.42 -8.20 4.39
CA LYS A 32 -6.09 -8.64 3.92
C LYS A 32 -5.37 -9.52 4.95
N TYR A 33 -5.63 -9.31 6.25
CA TYR A 33 -4.97 -10.02 7.35
C TYR A 33 -5.90 -10.92 8.18
N ALA A 34 -7.21 -10.88 7.98
CA ALA A 34 -8.20 -11.60 8.79
C ALA A 34 -8.10 -13.14 8.72
N GLY A 35 -7.50 -13.69 7.65
CA GLY A 35 -7.31 -15.13 7.47
C GLY A 35 -5.90 -15.65 7.81
N SER A 36 -4.99 -14.78 8.25
CA SER A 36 -3.63 -15.18 8.59
C SER A 36 -3.54 -15.62 10.06
N TYR A 37 -2.76 -16.67 10.33
CA TYR A 37 -2.58 -17.22 11.69
C TYR A 37 -2.12 -16.17 12.71
N LEU A 38 -1.30 -15.22 12.26
CA LEU A 38 -0.75 -14.13 13.07
C LEU A 38 -1.50 -12.78 12.87
N GLY A 39 -2.59 -12.79 12.10
CA GLY A 39 -3.39 -11.61 11.84
C GLY A 39 -2.57 -10.44 11.29
N ILE A 40 -2.73 -9.27 11.91
CA ILE A 40 -2.10 -8.01 11.50
C ILE A 40 -0.57 -8.00 11.63
N ILE A 41 -0.02 -8.85 12.52
CA ILE A 41 1.43 -8.96 12.71
C ILE A 41 2.10 -9.42 11.41
N TRP A 42 1.37 -10.19 10.59
CA TRP A 42 1.84 -10.68 9.31
C TRP A 42 2.18 -9.57 8.31
N ALA A 43 1.59 -8.39 8.46
CA ALA A 43 1.91 -7.21 7.65
C ALA A 43 3.37 -6.75 7.82
N PHE A 44 3.94 -6.94 9.00
CA PHE A 44 5.30 -6.50 9.34
C PHE A 44 6.35 -7.60 9.17
N VAL A 45 5.94 -8.86 9.31
CA VAL A 45 6.86 -10.01 9.23
C VAL A 45 7.56 -10.07 7.87
N GLN A 46 6.83 -9.92 6.77
CA GLN A 46 7.42 -9.96 5.43
C GLN A 46 8.46 -8.85 5.22
N PRO A 47 8.16 -7.55 5.44
CA PRO A 47 9.15 -6.47 5.35
C PRO A 47 10.38 -6.69 6.23
N VAL A 48 10.18 -7.13 7.49
CA VAL A 48 11.28 -7.36 8.43
C VAL A 48 12.18 -8.49 7.96
N ILE A 49 11.62 -9.60 7.49
CA ILE A 49 12.41 -10.70 6.92
C ILE A 49 13.20 -10.21 5.70
N THR A 50 12.58 -9.44 4.81
CA THR A 50 13.29 -8.89 3.64
C THR A 50 14.45 -7.98 4.05
N ILE A 51 14.26 -7.11 5.04
CA ILE A 51 15.32 -6.25 5.59
C ILE A 51 16.44 -7.11 6.21
N LEU A 52 16.11 -8.14 6.98
CA LEU A 52 17.08 -9.05 7.60
C LEU A 52 17.90 -9.81 6.55
N VAL A 53 17.24 -10.30 5.49
CA VAL A 53 17.93 -10.98 4.38
C VAL A 53 18.90 -10.03 3.69
N TYR A 54 18.45 -8.80 3.36
CA TYR A 54 19.35 -7.82 2.75
C TYR A 54 20.49 -7.42 3.67
N TRP A 55 20.21 -7.18 4.95
CA TRP A 55 21.23 -6.90 5.94
C TRP A 55 22.26 -8.04 6.00
N PHE A 56 21.81 -9.29 6.11
CA PHE A 56 22.69 -10.45 6.20
C PHE A 56 23.56 -10.60 4.95
N VAL A 57 22.96 -10.55 3.76
CA VAL A 57 23.69 -10.72 2.49
C VAL A 57 24.74 -9.62 2.30
N PHE A 58 24.36 -8.35 2.50
CA PHE A 58 25.25 -7.22 2.20
C PHE A 58 26.25 -6.91 3.32
N GLN A 59 25.85 -7.07 4.58
CA GLN A 59 26.74 -6.78 5.71
C GLN A 59 27.60 -7.99 6.09
N VAL A 60 27.03 -9.20 6.15
CA VAL A 60 27.77 -10.41 6.58
C VAL A 60 28.41 -11.11 5.38
N GLY A 61 27.64 -11.30 4.29
CA GLY A 61 28.11 -12.03 3.10
C GLY A 61 29.17 -11.27 2.32
N PHE A 62 28.83 -10.07 1.85
CA PHE A 62 29.75 -9.24 1.08
C PHE A 62 30.79 -8.50 1.91
N ARG A 63 30.66 -8.51 3.25
CA ARG A 63 31.50 -7.73 4.18
C ARG A 63 31.70 -6.29 3.69
N SER A 64 30.64 -5.70 3.16
CA SER A 64 30.67 -4.36 2.59
C SER A 64 31.26 -3.41 3.63
N SER A 65 32.45 -2.89 3.36
CA SER A 65 33.02 -1.78 4.13
C SER A 65 32.02 -0.64 4.03
N GLN A 66 31.38 -0.27 5.15
CA GLN A 66 30.31 0.73 5.19
C GLN A 66 30.70 1.94 4.32
N PRO A 67 30.08 2.11 3.14
CA PRO A 67 30.47 3.18 2.21
C PRO A 67 30.08 4.55 2.73
N ALA A 68 29.16 4.59 3.70
CA ALA A 68 28.57 5.78 4.27
C ALA A 68 28.92 5.89 5.76
N GLN A 69 28.93 7.12 6.29
CA GLN A 69 29.06 7.40 7.72
C GLN A 69 27.91 6.84 8.58
N TYR A 70 26.95 6.13 7.98
CA TYR A 70 25.74 5.63 8.61
C TYR A 70 25.60 4.10 8.46
N PRO A 71 25.01 3.41 9.46
CA PRO A 71 24.68 2.00 9.39
C PRO A 71 23.93 1.61 8.11
N TYR A 72 24.36 0.51 7.46
CA TYR A 72 23.76 0.01 6.22
C TYR A 72 22.23 -0.19 6.32
N VAL A 73 21.76 -0.71 7.46
CA VAL A 73 20.32 -0.92 7.70
C VAL A 73 19.54 0.39 7.61
N LEU A 74 20.08 1.50 8.12
CA LEU A 74 19.38 2.79 8.05
C LEU A 74 19.22 3.26 6.61
N VAL A 75 20.29 3.16 5.81
CA VAL A 75 20.27 3.52 4.40
C VAL A 75 19.28 2.64 3.63
N LEU A 76 19.30 1.32 3.89
CA LEU A 76 18.37 0.36 3.28
C LEU A 76 16.91 0.71 3.62
N VAL A 77 16.63 0.91 4.91
CA VAL A 77 15.28 1.16 5.43
C VAL A 77 14.69 2.44 4.82
N CYS A 78 15.48 3.51 4.67
CA CYS A 78 15.06 4.75 4.02
C CYS A 78 14.61 4.57 2.57
N GLY A 79 15.18 3.62 1.83
CA GLY A 79 14.79 3.34 0.44
C GLY A 79 13.67 2.31 0.33
N ILE A 80 13.73 1.25 1.14
CA ILE A 80 12.87 0.07 0.96
C ILE A 80 11.46 0.25 1.53
N ILE A 81 11.27 1.03 2.60
CA ILE A 81 9.93 1.28 3.15
C ILE A 81 9.05 2.06 2.15
N PRO A 82 9.50 3.20 1.58
CA PRO A 82 8.73 3.89 0.53
C PRO A 82 8.47 3.00 -0.68
N TRP A 83 9.43 2.15 -1.04
CA TRP A 83 9.27 1.18 -2.12
C TRP A 83 8.18 0.15 -1.84
N PHE A 84 8.13 -0.42 -0.63
CA PHE A 84 7.08 -1.36 -0.25
C PHE A 84 5.70 -0.72 -0.31
N PHE A 85 5.55 0.49 0.23
CA PHE A 85 4.31 1.25 0.12
C PHE A 85 3.90 1.44 -1.35
N PHE A 86 4.84 1.91 -2.19
CA PHE A 86 4.57 2.15 -3.61
C PHE A 86 4.15 0.86 -4.33
N ALA A 87 4.88 -0.23 -4.10
CA ALA A 87 4.59 -1.53 -4.72
C ALA A 87 3.21 -2.06 -4.29
N ASP A 88 2.87 -2.01 -2.99
CA ASP A 88 1.55 -2.44 -2.49
C ASP A 88 0.43 -1.56 -3.06
N ALA A 89 0.61 -0.24 -3.05
CA ALA A 89 -0.37 0.73 -3.55
C ALA A 89 -0.61 0.58 -5.05
N LEU A 90 0.45 0.40 -5.84
CA LEU A 90 0.37 0.23 -7.30
C LEU A 90 -0.29 -1.09 -7.67
N ASN A 91 0.12 -2.20 -7.06
CA ASN A 91 -0.45 -3.51 -7.33
C ASN A 91 -1.90 -3.61 -6.86
N GLY A 92 -2.20 -3.12 -5.64
CA GLY A 92 -3.56 -3.08 -5.12
C GLY A 92 -4.47 -2.19 -5.96
N GLY A 93 -4.00 -0.98 -6.32
CA GLY A 93 -4.73 -0.04 -7.16
C GLY A 93 -5.03 -0.61 -8.56
N SER A 94 -4.07 -1.29 -9.18
CA SER A 94 -4.23 -1.90 -10.51
C SER A 94 -5.26 -3.03 -10.51
N ASN A 95 -5.34 -3.80 -9.42
CA ASN A 95 -6.28 -4.90 -9.25
C ASN A 95 -7.62 -4.49 -8.61
N ALA A 96 -7.78 -3.21 -8.24
CA ALA A 96 -8.91 -2.75 -7.43
C ALA A 96 -10.28 -3.06 -8.06
N LEU A 97 -10.41 -2.94 -9.39
CA LEU A 97 -11.66 -3.22 -10.10
C LEU A 97 -12.04 -4.70 -10.10
N LEU A 98 -11.05 -5.59 -10.12
CA LEU A 98 -11.26 -7.04 -10.08
C LEU A 98 -11.69 -7.46 -8.67
N GLU A 99 -10.99 -6.97 -7.64
CA GLU A 99 -11.29 -7.31 -6.26
C GLU A 99 -12.65 -6.75 -5.78
N TYR A 100 -13.02 -5.55 -6.23
CA TYR A 100 -14.29 -4.92 -5.88
C TYR A 100 -15.41 -5.18 -6.91
N ASN A 101 -15.27 -6.18 -7.79
CA ASN A 101 -16.26 -6.49 -8.83
C ASN A 101 -17.69 -6.67 -8.29
N TYR A 102 -17.81 -7.24 -7.08
CA TYR A 102 -19.09 -7.43 -6.40
C TYR A 102 -19.80 -6.12 -6.03
N LEU A 103 -19.07 -5.07 -5.68
CA LEU A 103 -19.65 -3.74 -5.41
C LEU A 103 -20.10 -3.09 -6.71
N VAL A 104 -19.23 -3.11 -7.72
CA VAL A 104 -19.49 -2.45 -9.01
C VAL A 104 -20.74 -3.00 -9.69
N LYS A 105 -20.99 -4.31 -9.57
CA LYS A 105 -22.16 -4.95 -10.20
C LYS A 105 -23.46 -4.83 -9.41
N LYS A 106 -23.39 -4.60 -8.09
CA LYS A 106 -24.58 -4.70 -7.21
C LYS A 106 -25.15 -3.36 -6.77
N ILE A 107 -24.38 -2.29 -6.79
CA ILE A 107 -24.82 -0.96 -6.34
C ILE A 107 -24.33 0.13 -7.30
N VAL A 108 -25.08 1.24 -7.39
CA VAL A 108 -24.65 2.43 -8.14
C VAL A 108 -23.45 3.04 -7.40
N PHE A 109 -22.25 2.76 -7.91
CA PHE A 109 -20.99 3.07 -7.24
C PHE A 109 -20.02 3.78 -8.18
N ASN A 110 -19.38 4.84 -7.69
CA ASN A 110 -18.35 5.56 -8.44
C ASN A 110 -17.04 4.75 -8.46
N ILE A 111 -16.76 4.05 -9.56
CA ILE A 111 -15.57 3.19 -9.69
C ILE A 111 -14.24 3.93 -9.50
N ASP A 112 -14.22 5.24 -9.74
CA ASP A 112 -13.04 6.11 -9.60
C ASP A 112 -12.43 6.08 -8.19
N ILE A 113 -13.21 5.71 -7.17
CA ILE A 113 -12.75 5.72 -5.76
C ILE A 113 -12.04 4.42 -5.35
N LEU A 114 -12.16 3.34 -6.13
CA LEU A 114 -11.61 2.02 -5.79
C LEU A 114 -10.08 1.99 -5.69
N PRO A 115 -9.33 2.58 -6.64
CA PRO A 115 -7.87 2.63 -6.50
C PRO A 115 -7.44 3.43 -5.27
N VAL A 116 -8.18 4.50 -4.93
CA VAL A 116 -7.89 5.34 -3.76
C VAL A 116 -8.10 4.58 -2.45
N ILE A 117 -9.11 3.70 -2.39
CA ILE A 117 -9.32 2.80 -1.25
C ILE A 117 -8.09 1.90 -1.04
N LYS A 118 -7.54 1.33 -2.12
CA LYS A 118 -6.35 0.46 -2.06
C LYS A 118 -5.09 1.21 -1.62
N VAL A 119 -4.89 2.43 -2.11
CA VAL A 119 -3.77 3.30 -1.69
C VAL A 119 -3.89 3.65 -0.20
N LEU A 120 -5.07 4.02 0.28
CA LEU A 120 -5.31 4.31 1.70
C LEU A 120 -5.16 3.07 2.59
N SER A 121 -5.61 1.92 2.11
CA SER A 121 -5.41 0.63 2.79
C SER A 121 -3.93 0.29 2.96
N ALA A 122 -3.13 0.46 1.90
CA ALA A 122 -1.68 0.28 1.95
C ALA A 122 -1.00 1.27 2.92
N MET A 123 -1.52 2.49 3.04
CA MET A 123 -1.00 3.48 3.97
C MET A 123 -1.11 3.02 5.43
N PHE A 124 -2.13 2.24 5.81
CA PHE A 124 -2.24 1.70 7.18
C PHE A 124 -1.19 0.64 7.53
N VAL A 125 -0.56 0.03 6.53
CA VAL A 125 0.49 -0.97 6.74
C VAL A 125 1.86 -0.30 6.89
N HIS A 126 2.11 0.75 6.09
CA HIS A 126 3.44 1.31 5.88
C HIS A 126 3.65 2.69 6.56
N VAL A 127 2.63 3.21 7.27
CA VAL A 127 2.68 4.42 8.12
C VAL A 127 2.35 4.05 9.55
#